data_AF-A0A833H165-F1
#
_entry.id   AF-A0A833H165-F1
#
_cell.length_a   1.000
_cell.length_b   1.000
_cell.length_c   1.000
_cell.angle_alpha   90.00
_cell.angle_beta   90.00
_cell.angle_gamma   90.00
#
_symmetry.space_group_name_H-M   'P 1'
#
loop_
_entity.id
_entity.type
_entity.pdbx_description
1 polymer ?
#
loop_
_entity_poly.entity_id
_entity_poly.type
_entity_poly.pdbx_seq_one_letter_code
_entity_poly.pdbx_strand_id
1 'polypeptide(L)'
;MRIVYTTDIHDALKELRVLLTKTEADLYLLSGDILYHAFYDDMKVYEFVCLQEEFYALAKEEGRSIVPYDLATEILRNNEGGYPAETVLKAAEYRILFHRASRTMKEKYGMIEDLIRKYGNAASFVLPGNYDIDLRYTALSSRNLHKNTMYFENLTLAGYGGAPIATSGIPEKLAVPYQEAGRGVEFYSEPYDFFVEVEPDILVLHNPAYGYFDRIPTLGHVGSNGIRNYLDDHPATLVLSGHVHEDYGVMMKSDGTVLMNPSNFGGVDSPYGFQHGGLFAEILIDTDSRTVQEIFLKRLKGNQICDLLHVRRDENRLVGELMKDAAESSIDLGLFLRDRNGTVIDL
;
A
#
# COMPACT_ATOMS: atom_id res chain seq x y z
N MET A 1 -16.38 -17.31 -1.60
CA MET A 1 -15.90 -16.22 -0.72
C MET A 1 -15.95 -14.89 -1.44
N ARG A 2 -16.47 -13.84 -0.78
CA ARG A 2 -16.46 -12.45 -1.22
C ARG A 2 -15.41 -11.65 -0.45
N ILE A 3 -14.41 -11.13 -1.16
CA ILE A 3 -13.41 -10.22 -0.62
C ILE A 3 -13.80 -8.79 -0.98
N VAL A 4 -13.76 -7.88 -0.01
CA VAL A 4 -13.72 -6.43 -0.28
C VAL A 4 -12.29 -5.96 -0.12
N TYR A 5 -11.68 -5.54 -1.22
CA TYR A 5 -10.29 -5.09 -1.28
C TYR A 5 -10.21 -3.59 -1.55
N THR A 6 -9.35 -2.90 -0.80
CA THR A 6 -9.02 -1.51 -1.03
C THR A 6 -7.58 -1.24 -0.65
N THR A 7 -6.95 -0.29 -1.34
CA THR A 7 -5.56 0.09 -1.11
C THR A 7 -5.40 1.61 -1.02
N ASP A 8 -4.28 2.06 -0.45
CA ASP A 8 -3.88 3.47 -0.44
C ASP A 8 -4.95 4.33 0.24
N ILE A 9 -5.21 4.02 1.52
CA ILE A 9 -6.33 4.57 2.29
C ILE A 9 -6.12 6.05 2.61
N HIS A 10 -4.87 6.48 2.79
CA HIS A 10 -4.44 7.86 2.98
C HIS A 10 -5.33 8.67 3.96
N ASP A 11 -5.49 8.17 5.19
CA ASP A 11 -6.30 8.82 6.23
C ASP A 11 -7.80 9.01 5.89
N ALA A 12 -8.35 8.34 4.86
CA ALA A 12 -9.77 8.40 4.46
C ALA A 12 -10.71 7.65 5.43
N LEU A 13 -10.65 8.01 6.72
CA LEU A 13 -11.35 7.32 7.82
C LEU A 13 -12.88 7.43 7.71
N LYS A 14 -13.40 8.53 7.16
CA LYS A 14 -14.84 8.72 6.99
C LYS A 14 -15.37 7.77 5.92
N GLU A 15 -14.65 7.67 4.82
CA GLU A 15 -14.89 6.80 3.68
C GLU A 15 -14.76 5.34 4.09
N LEU A 16 -13.70 4.99 4.84
CA LEU A 16 -13.49 3.65 5.38
C LEU A 16 -14.67 3.21 6.27
N ARG A 17 -15.16 4.09 7.14
CA ARG A 17 -16.36 3.81 7.94
C ARG A 17 -17.57 3.50 7.05
N VAL A 18 -17.78 4.29 6.00
CA VAL A 18 -18.91 4.09 5.09
C VAL A 18 -18.77 2.79 4.30
N LEU A 19 -17.56 2.47 3.82
CA LEU A 19 -17.24 1.19 3.18
C LEU A 19 -17.69 0.04 4.09
N LEU A 20 -17.11 -0.04 5.30
CA LEU A 20 -17.41 -1.09 6.28
C LEU A 20 -18.91 -1.19 6.65
N THR A 21 -19.62 -0.06 6.68
CA THR A 21 -21.05 -0.03 7.03
C THR A 21 -21.96 -0.44 5.86
N LYS A 22 -21.52 -0.23 4.61
CA LYS A 22 -22.37 -0.36 3.42
C LYS A 22 -22.05 -1.55 2.53
N THR A 23 -20.95 -2.25 2.79
CA THR A 23 -20.58 -3.47 2.09
C THR A 23 -20.81 -4.70 2.97
N GLU A 24 -21.07 -5.83 2.33
CA GLU A 24 -21.09 -7.14 2.96
C GLU A 24 -19.93 -7.94 2.37
N ALA A 25 -19.06 -8.50 3.21
CA ALA A 25 -17.90 -9.28 2.80
C ALA A 25 -17.77 -10.54 3.65
N ASP A 26 -17.08 -11.55 3.15
CA ASP A 26 -16.55 -12.63 3.99
C ASP A 26 -15.17 -12.23 4.56
N LEU A 27 -14.45 -11.37 3.82
CA LEU A 27 -13.13 -10.88 4.19
C LEU A 27 -12.89 -9.45 3.68
N TYR A 28 -12.38 -8.58 4.54
CA TYR A 28 -11.82 -7.28 4.15
C TYR A 28 -10.31 -7.35 4.08
N LEU A 29 -9.76 -6.88 2.97
CA LEU A 29 -8.33 -6.65 2.78
C LEU A 29 -8.11 -5.15 2.61
N LEU A 30 -7.49 -4.52 3.60
CA LEU A 30 -7.25 -3.09 3.67
C LEU A 30 -5.74 -2.85 3.58
N SER A 31 -5.20 -2.65 2.38
CA SER A 31 -3.76 -2.54 2.17
C SER A 31 -3.31 -1.10 1.98
N GLY A 32 -2.00 -0.88 2.12
CA GLY A 32 -1.27 0.22 1.52
C GLY A 32 -1.59 1.59 2.09
N ASP A 33 -0.53 2.34 2.35
CA ASP A 33 -0.52 3.74 2.76
C ASP A 33 -1.74 4.13 3.60
N ILE A 34 -1.88 3.44 4.73
CA ILE A 34 -3.05 3.53 5.60
C ILE A 34 -3.17 4.97 6.11
N LEU A 35 -2.03 5.58 6.45
CA LEU A 35 -1.92 7.00 6.78
C LEU A 35 -1.45 7.82 5.58
N TYR A 36 -1.78 9.12 5.58
CA TYR A 36 -1.24 10.09 4.62
C TYR A 36 -0.26 11.04 5.29
N HIS A 37 -0.50 11.40 6.56
CA HIS A 37 0.37 12.30 7.30
C HIS A 37 0.74 11.75 8.68
N ALA A 38 2.00 11.93 9.07
CA ALA A 38 2.46 11.56 10.42
C ALA A 38 1.92 12.49 11.53
N PHE A 39 1.38 13.65 11.16
CA PHE A 39 0.82 14.65 12.06
C PHE A 39 -0.65 14.95 11.71
N TYR A 40 -1.36 15.63 12.62
CA TYR A 40 -2.69 16.22 12.34
C TYR A 40 -2.61 17.67 11.84
N ASP A 41 -1.43 18.27 11.90
CA ASP A 41 -1.21 19.70 11.66
C ASP A 41 -0.19 19.85 10.54
N ASP A 42 -0.61 20.42 9.42
CA ASP A 42 0.18 20.57 8.20
C ASP A 42 1.44 21.42 8.44
N MET A 43 1.39 22.39 9.35
CA MET A 43 2.58 23.19 9.70
C MET A 43 3.66 22.31 10.35
N LYS A 44 3.25 21.33 11.17
CA LYS A 44 4.19 20.39 11.80
C LYS A 44 4.75 19.38 10.81
N VAL A 45 3.96 19.00 9.81
CA VAL A 45 4.47 18.19 8.69
C VAL A 45 5.59 18.97 8.00
N TYR A 46 5.34 20.23 7.65
CA TYR A 46 6.33 21.09 7.00
C TYR A 46 7.60 21.28 7.84
N GLU A 47 7.47 21.67 9.12
CA GLU A 47 8.59 21.82 10.05
C GLU A 47 9.42 20.53 10.16
N PHE A 48 8.75 19.39 10.27
CA PHE A 48 9.41 18.09 10.34
C PHE A 48 10.16 17.75 9.06
N VAL A 49 9.56 17.97 7.89
CA VAL A 49 10.21 17.75 6.59
C VAL A 49 11.46 18.60 6.45
N CYS A 50 11.36 19.91 6.72
CA CYS A 50 12.50 20.82 6.62
C CYS A 50 13.67 20.36 7.50
N LEU A 51 13.39 20.00 8.76
CA LEU A 51 14.42 19.50 9.67
C LEU A 51 14.99 18.15 9.21
N GLN A 52 14.15 17.22 8.73
CA GLN A 52 14.61 15.92 8.24
C GLN A 52 15.56 16.08 7.05
N GLU A 53 15.22 16.93 6.08
CA GLU A 53 16.06 17.23 4.93
C GLU A 53 17.35 17.95 5.31
N GLU A 54 17.30 18.87 6.28
CA GLU A 54 18.51 19.53 6.80
C GLU A 54 19.51 18.52 7.39
N PHE A 55 19.01 17.53 8.13
CA PHE A 55 19.87 16.48 8.70
C PHE A 55 20.38 15.49 7.66
N TYR A 56 19.62 15.18 6.60
CA TYR A 56 20.16 14.42 5.47
C TYR A 56 21.28 15.17 4.77
N ALA A 57 21.09 16.48 4.54
CA ALA A 57 22.11 17.33 3.93
C ALA A 57 23.39 17.34 4.78
N LEU A 58 23.26 17.52 6.10
CA LEU A 58 24.39 17.48 7.03
C LEU A 58 25.11 16.12 7.01
N ALA A 59 24.37 15.00 7.07
CA ALA A 59 24.94 13.66 6.98
C ALA A 59 25.76 13.46 5.70
N LYS A 60 25.21 13.95 4.57
CA LYS A 60 25.84 13.85 3.25
C LYS A 60 27.10 14.72 3.16
N GLU A 61 27.08 15.93 3.72
CA GLU A 61 28.25 16.82 3.79
C GLU A 61 29.39 16.20 4.63
N GLU A 62 29.04 15.45 5.68
CA GLU A 62 29.99 14.68 6.48
C GLU A 62 30.46 13.37 5.79
N GLY A 63 29.90 13.02 4.62
CA GLY A 63 30.21 11.78 3.91
C GLY A 63 29.68 10.52 4.61
N ARG A 64 28.61 10.65 5.39
CA ARG A 64 28.08 9.59 6.24
C ARG A 64 26.75 9.06 5.70
N SER A 65 26.59 7.74 5.75
CA SER A 65 25.29 7.09 5.51
C SER A 65 24.62 6.87 6.88
N ILE A 66 24.02 7.94 7.40
CA ILE A 66 23.29 7.95 8.68
C ILE A 66 21.96 8.67 8.51
N VAL A 67 20.93 8.08 9.12
CA VAL A 67 19.56 8.59 9.14
C VAL A 67 19.42 9.80 10.07
N PRO A 68 18.61 10.85 9.78
CA PRO A 68 18.45 12.05 10.61
C PRO A 68 18.16 11.78 12.08
N TYR A 69 17.38 10.74 12.39
CA TYR A 69 17.12 10.36 13.77
C TYR A 69 18.38 9.97 14.54
N ASP A 70 19.26 9.19 13.92
CA ASP A 70 20.49 8.73 14.55
C ASP A 70 21.51 9.89 14.60
N LEU A 71 21.61 10.69 13.54
CA LEU A 71 22.46 11.89 13.52
C LEU A 71 22.06 12.90 14.59
N ALA A 72 20.77 13.26 14.69
CA ALA A 72 20.27 14.13 15.73
C ALA A 72 20.54 13.56 17.13
N THR A 73 20.50 12.24 17.30
CA THR A 73 20.85 11.58 18.56
C THR A 73 22.32 11.76 18.91
N GLU A 74 23.22 11.62 17.93
CA GLU A 74 24.65 11.83 18.13
C GLU A 74 24.97 13.28 18.47
N ILE A 75 24.39 14.24 17.75
CA ILE A 75 24.55 15.68 17.99
C ILE A 75 24.17 16.02 19.44
N LEU A 76 23.02 15.52 19.92
CA LEU A 76 22.53 15.78 21.28
C LEU A 76 23.34 15.08 22.37
N ARG A 77 24.03 13.97 22.04
CA ARG A 77 24.90 13.26 22.99
C ARG A 77 26.30 13.87 23.05
N ASN A 78 26.71 14.60 22.01
CA ASN A 78 28.03 15.21 21.94
C ASN A 78 28.09 16.48 22.80
N ASN A 79 28.46 16.31 24.07
CA ASN A 79 28.53 17.39 25.06
C ASN A 79 29.76 18.30 24.91
N GLU A 80 30.67 18.03 23.96
CA GLU A 80 31.99 18.70 23.86
C GLU A 80 32.09 19.67 22.68
N GLY A 81 31.04 20.46 22.40
CA GLY A 81 31.14 21.59 21.46
C GLY A 81 31.41 21.22 20.00
N GLY A 82 31.16 19.96 19.60
CA GLY A 82 31.40 19.46 18.25
C GLY A 82 30.45 20.04 17.18
N TYR A 83 29.33 20.64 17.59
CA TYR A 83 28.35 21.24 16.69
C TYR A 83 27.95 22.65 17.14
N PRO A 84 27.59 23.56 16.20
CA PRO A 84 27.04 24.86 16.53
C PRO A 84 25.77 24.76 17.40
N ALA A 85 25.56 25.74 18.28
CA ALA A 85 24.40 25.75 19.19
C ALA A 85 23.05 25.69 18.44
N GLU A 86 22.96 26.34 17.27
CA GLU A 86 21.77 26.27 16.42
C GLU A 86 21.49 24.84 15.94
N THR A 87 22.50 24.10 15.49
CA THR A 87 22.38 22.70 15.07
C THR A 87 21.90 21.81 16.23
N VAL A 88 22.42 22.03 17.43
CA VAL A 88 21.99 21.31 18.64
C VAL A 88 20.53 21.59 18.96
N LEU A 89 20.08 22.84 18.84
CA LEU A 89 18.66 23.20 19.04
C LEU A 89 17.75 22.55 18.00
N LYS A 90 18.12 22.59 16.72
CA LYS A 90 17.38 21.91 15.64
C LYS A 90 17.31 20.40 15.84
N ALA A 91 18.39 19.79 16.34
CA ALA A 91 18.42 18.36 16.64
C ALA A 91 17.44 18.02 17.77
N ALA A 92 17.35 18.86 18.80
CA ALA A 92 16.37 18.70 19.87
C ALA A 92 14.93 18.85 19.35
N GLU A 93 14.68 19.85 18.51
CA GLU A 93 13.37 20.08 17.91
C GLU A 93 12.92 18.92 17.00
N TYR A 94 13.80 18.46 16.12
CA TYR A 94 13.55 17.31 15.25
C TYR A 94 13.19 16.07 16.07
N ARG A 95 13.91 15.81 17.17
CA ARG A 95 13.63 14.70 18.08
C ARG A 95 12.26 14.80 18.74
N ILE A 96 11.85 16.00 19.15
CA ILE A 96 10.52 16.24 19.72
C ILE A 96 9.43 15.96 18.67
N LEU A 97 9.61 16.48 17.44
CA LEU A 97 8.68 16.25 16.34
C LEU A 97 8.60 14.78 15.93
N PHE A 98 9.74 14.07 15.88
CA PHE A 98 9.78 12.64 15.61
C PHE A 98 8.94 11.83 16.61
N HIS A 99 9.12 12.09 17.92
CA HIS A 99 8.35 11.38 18.95
C HIS A 99 6.87 11.74 18.90
N ARG A 100 6.55 12.99 18.54
CA ARG A 100 5.18 13.43 18.31
C ARG A 100 4.55 12.71 17.11
N ALA A 101 5.25 12.61 15.99
CA ALA A 101 4.83 11.84 14.82
C ALA A 101 4.54 10.38 15.21
N SER A 102 5.50 9.71 15.87
CA SER A 102 5.33 8.32 16.31
C SER A 102 4.07 8.11 17.15
N ARG A 103 3.80 9.04 18.08
CA ARG A 103 2.59 9.02 18.91
C ARG A 103 1.33 9.24 18.08
N THR A 104 1.31 10.28 17.23
CA THR A 104 0.14 10.61 16.40
C THR A 104 -0.20 9.49 15.42
N MET A 105 0.79 8.89 14.77
CA MET A 105 0.57 7.74 13.88
C MET A 105 -0.07 6.56 14.64
N LYS A 106 0.45 6.22 15.83
CA LYS A 106 -0.14 5.17 16.69
C LYS A 106 -1.57 5.47 17.11
N GLU A 107 -1.89 6.71 17.44
CA GLU A 107 -3.26 7.15 17.74
C GLU A 107 -4.18 6.97 16.52
N LYS A 108 -3.71 7.31 15.31
CA LYS A 108 -4.46 7.11 14.05
C LYS A 108 -4.74 5.63 13.77
N TYR A 109 -3.76 4.75 13.93
CA TYR A 109 -4.00 3.30 13.81
C TYR A 109 -5.01 2.79 14.84
N GLY A 110 -5.01 3.34 16.05
CA GLY A 110 -6.03 3.05 17.07
C GLY A 110 -7.46 3.41 16.61
N MET A 111 -7.62 4.57 15.98
CA MET A 111 -8.93 4.96 15.42
C MET A 111 -9.38 4.01 14.31
N ILE A 112 -8.47 3.54 13.46
CA ILE A 112 -8.78 2.57 12.40
C ILE A 112 -9.21 1.23 12.98
N GLU A 113 -8.50 0.72 13.98
CA GLU A 113 -8.89 -0.50 14.70
C GLU A 113 -10.30 -0.37 15.28
N ASP A 114 -10.60 0.77 15.91
CA ASP A 114 -11.93 1.04 16.46
C ASP A 114 -13.01 1.10 15.39
N LEU A 115 -12.72 1.66 14.21
CA LEU A 115 -13.64 1.66 13.07
C LEU A 115 -13.92 0.24 12.56
N ILE A 116 -12.87 -0.56 12.34
CA ILE A 116 -12.99 -1.95 11.88
C ILE A 116 -13.83 -2.76 12.88
N ARG A 117 -13.49 -2.69 14.18
CA ARG A 117 -14.21 -3.42 15.23
C ARG A 117 -15.67 -3.02 15.35
N LYS A 118 -15.98 -1.73 15.14
CA LYS A 118 -17.34 -1.20 15.34
C LYS A 118 -18.25 -1.38 14.13
N TYR A 119 -17.71 -1.29 12.92
CA TYR A 119 -18.49 -1.22 11.69
C TYR A 119 -18.25 -2.40 10.74
N GLY A 120 -17.13 -3.11 10.84
CA GLY A 120 -16.89 -4.29 10.02
C GLY A 120 -17.82 -5.45 10.37
N ASN A 121 -18.32 -6.13 9.35
CA ASN A 121 -19.17 -7.33 9.48
C ASN A 121 -18.42 -8.64 9.25
N ALA A 122 -17.10 -8.60 9.01
CA ALA A 122 -16.30 -9.76 8.66
C ALA A 122 -14.87 -9.66 9.18
N ALA A 123 -14.08 -10.72 8.96
CA ALA A 123 -12.64 -10.67 9.22
C ALA A 123 -12.01 -9.53 8.42
N SER A 124 -11.00 -8.88 8.99
CA SER A 124 -10.31 -7.78 8.32
C SER A 124 -8.83 -7.88 8.58
N PHE A 125 -8.06 -7.91 7.51
CA PHE A 125 -6.61 -7.88 7.55
C PHE A 125 -6.09 -6.60 6.91
N VAL A 126 -4.95 -6.14 7.41
CA VAL A 126 -4.33 -4.89 7.00
C VAL A 126 -2.91 -5.11 6.53
N LEU A 127 -2.47 -4.33 5.55
CA LEU A 127 -1.10 -4.33 5.06
C LEU A 127 -0.55 -2.89 5.08
N PRO A 128 0.61 -2.61 5.71
CA PRO A 128 1.23 -1.30 5.67
C PRO A 128 1.81 -0.98 4.28
N GLY A 129 1.78 0.30 3.88
CA GLY A 129 2.55 0.81 2.74
C GLY A 129 3.81 1.57 3.13
N ASN A 130 4.32 2.41 2.24
CA ASN A 130 5.49 3.27 2.48
C ASN A 130 5.19 4.49 3.35
N TYR A 131 3.91 4.81 3.59
CA TYR A 131 3.52 5.83 4.56
C TYR A 131 3.44 5.31 6.00
N ASP A 132 3.47 3.99 6.16
CA ASP A 132 3.13 3.34 7.41
C ASP A 132 4.35 2.93 8.23
N ILE A 133 4.13 2.81 9.53
CA ILE A 133 5.09 2.21 10.46
C ILE A 133 4.84 0.72 10.61
N ASP A 134 5.79 0.03 11.23
CA ASP A 134 5.63 -1.39 11.58
C ASP A 134 4.40 -1.63 12.48
N LEU A 135 3.38 -2.24 11.89
CA LEU A 135 2.09 -2.47 12.53
C LEU A 135 2.16 -3.43 13.71
N ARG A 136 3.23 -4.22 13.86
CA ARG A 136 3.44 -5.11 15.03
C ARG A 136 3.45 -4.32 16.34
N TYR A 137 3.78 -3.03 16.30
CA TYR A 137 3.85 -2.15 17.46
C TYR A 137 2.67 -1.16 17.53
N THR A 138 1.55 -1.48 16.88
CA THR A 138 0.35 -0.63 16.82
C THR A 138 -0.91 -1.41 17.23
N ALA A 139 -2.04 -0.69 17.31
CA ALA A 139 -3.35 -1.29 17.59
C ALA A 139 -3.81 -2.29 16.50
N LEU A 140 -3.21 -2.22 15.29
CA LEU A 140 -3.53 -3.10 14.17
C LEU A 140 -2.69 -4.39 14.13
N SER A 141 -1.85 -4.63 15.15
CA SER A 141 -0.92 -5.77 15.19
C SER A 141 -1.58 -7.14 14.96
N SER A 142 -2.80 -7.36 15.47
CA SER A 142 -3.54 -8.61 15.29
C SER A 142 -4.09 -8.82 13.87
N ARG A 143 -4.10 -7.77 13.04
CA ARG A 143 -4.59 -7.78 11.66
C ARG A 143 -3.48 -7.70 10.62
N ASN A 144 -2.24 -7.53 11.06
CA ASN A 144 -1.11 -7.24 10.19
C ASN A 144 -0.73 -8.44 9.31
N LEU A 145 -0.74 -8.23 7.99
CA LEU A 145 -0.29 -9.19 6.98
C LEU A 145 1.17 -9.05 6.57
N HIS A 146 1.86 -7.95 6.90
CA HIS A 146 3.24 -7.78 6.45
C HIS A 146 4.15 -8.82 7.07
N LYS A 147 4.76 -9.66 6.22
CA LYS A 147 5.59 -10.81 6.58
C LYS A 147 4.84 -11.80 7.47
N ASN A 148 3.58 -12.01 7.14
CA ASN A 148 2.69 -12.87 7.88
C ASN A 148 1.74 -13.62 6.95
N THR A 149 1.27 -14.77 7.41
CA THR A 149 0.39 -15.66 6.68
C THR A 149 -0.89 -15.87 7.47
N MET A 150 -2.03 -15.78 6.79
CA MET A 150 -3.35 -16.02 7.35
C MET A 150 -4.04 -17.13 6.56
N TYR A 151 -4.71 -18.02 7.29
CA TYR A 151 -5.56 -19.04 6.70
C TYR A 151 -7.02 -18.59 6.83
N PHE A 152 -7.72 -18.55 5.70
CA PHE A 152 -9.14 -18.19 5.67
C PHE A 152 -9.88 -19.17 4.77
N GLU A 153 -10.86 -19.86 5.35
CA GLU A 153 -11.48 -21.04 4.73
C GLU A 153 -10.43 -22.10 4.32
N ASN A 154 -10.30 -22.40 3.03
CA ASN A 154 -9.33 -23.35 2.47
C ASN A 154 -8.22 -22.65 1.63
N LEU A 155 -8.09 -21.34 1.79
CA LEU A 155 -7.11 -20.50 1.10
C LEU A 155 -6.06 -19.96 2.08
N THR A 156 -4.84 -19.81 1.57
CA THR A 156 -3.72 -19.20 2.26
C THR A 156 -3.48 -17.80 1.70
N LEU A 157 -3.45 -16.80 2.59
CA LEU A 157 -3.14 -15.42 2.26
C LEU A 157 -1.81 -15.03 2.87
N ALA A 158 -0.96 -14.33 2.15
CA ALA A 158 0.26 -13.76 2.70
C ALA A 158 0.54 -12.37 2.13
N GLY A 159 1.13 -11.51 2.95
CA GLY A 159 1.34 -10.12 2.57
C GLY A 159 2.76 -9.61 2.75
N TYR A 160 3.16 -8.71 1.86
CA TYR A 160 4.41 -7.97 2.00
C TYR A 160 4.19 -6.49 1.70
N GLY A 161 4.09 -5.71 2.78
CA GLY A 161 3.93 -4.26 2.77
C GLY A 161 5.23 -3.46 2.60
N GLY A 162 5.10 -2.14 2.58
CA GLY A 162 6.20 -1.20 2.32
C GLY A 162 6.54 -1.06 0.83
N ALA A 163 7.46 -0.15 0.51
CA ALA A 163 8.04 0.02 -0.83
C ALA A 163 9.46 0.61 -0.71
N PRO A 164 10.34 0.43 -1.72
CA PRO A 164 11.73 0.91 -1.67
C PRO A 164 11.85 2.42 -1.97
N ILE A 165 11.05 3.24 -1.27
CA ILE A 165 11.01 4.70 -1.44
C ILE A 165 10.92 5.41 -0.09
N ALA A 166 11.60 6.55 0.02
CA ALA A 166 11.47 7.45 1.15
C ALA A 166 10.24 8.35 0.97
N THR A 167 9.34 8.33 1.96
CA THR A 167 8.11 9.11 1.94
C THR A 167 8.29 10.43 2.68
N SER A 168 8.10 11.56 1.99
CA SER A 168 8.20 12.88 2.62
C SER A 168 7.19 13.03 3.76
N GLY A 169 7.64 13.59 4.88
CA GLY A 169 6.81 13.83 6.07
C GLY A 169 6.58 12.61 6.95
N ILE A 170 7.02 11.42 6.51
CA ILE A 170 7.05 10.21 7.35
C ILE A 170 8.45 10.06 7.94
N PRO A 171 8.57 9.83 9.26
CA PRO A 171 9.88 9.60 9.86
C PRO A 171 10.50 8.30 9.34
N GLU A 172 11.60 8.40 8.60
CA GLU A 172 12.15 7.24 7.87
C GLU A 172 12.53 6.06 8.80
N LYS A 173 12.97 6.36 10.03
CA LYS A 173 13.33 5.35 11.03
C LYS A 173 12.12 4.53 11.51
N LEU A 174 10.91 5.05 11.30
CA LEU A 174 9.66 4.38 11.67
C LEU A 174 8.99 3.67 10.50
N ALA A 175 9.24 4.13 9.27
CA ALA A 175 8.64 3.56 8.07
C ALA A 175 8.94 2.06 7.96
N VAL A 176 7.96 1.29 7.46
CA VAL A 176 8.16 -0.14 7.24
C VAL A 176 9.30 -0.35 6.24
N PRO A 177 10.36 -1.08 6.61
CA PRO A 177 11.47 -1.32 5.71
C PRO A 177 11.03 -2.24 4.57
N TYR A 178 11.52 -1.95 3.37
CA TYR A 178 11.39 -2.83 2.21
C TYR A 178 12.77 -3.34 1.82
N GLN A 179 12.99 -4.64 1.90
CA GLN A 179 14.32 -5.23 1.70
C GLN A 179 14.45 -5.87 0.32
N GLU A 180 14.79 -5.04 -0.66
CA GLU A 180 15.19 -5.48 -1.99
C GLU A 180 16.34 -4.60 -2.48
N ALA A 181 17.48 -5.21 -2.81
CA ALA A 181 18.69 -4.48 -3.19
C ALA A 181 19.62 -5.33 -4.04
N GLY A 182 20.64 -4.68 -4.60
CA GLY A 182 21.62 -5.32 -5.49
C GLY A 182 21.12 -5.48 -6.92
N ARG A 183 21.94 -6.10 -7.76
CA ARG A 183 21.64 -6.39 -9.17
C ARG A 183 22.36 -7.67 -9.60
N GLY A 184 21.79 -8.38 -10.58
CA GLY A 184 22.40 -9.59 -11.13
C GLY A 184 22.63 -10.64 -10.05
N VAL A 185 23.89 -11.08 -9.90
CA VAL A 185 24.26 -12.16 -8.96
C VAL A 185 24.20 -11.73 -7.49
N GLU A 186 24.21 -10.43 -7.20
CA GLU A 186 24.12 -9.87 -5.84
C GLU A 186 22.70 -9.42 -5.49
N PHE A 187 21.73 -9.70 -6.36
CA PHE A 187 20.33 -9.34 -6.10
C PHE A 187 19.78 -10.14 -4.93
N TYR A 188 19.26 -9.43 -3.93
CA TYR A 188 18.57 -9.99 -2.78
C TYR A 188 17.18 -9.38 -2.68
N SER A 189 16.19 -10.20 -2.36
CA SER A 189 14.82 -9.78 -2.15
C SER A 189 14.17 -10.60 -1.04
N GLU A 190 13.98 -9.97 0.12
CA GLU A 190 13.22 -10.55 1.22
C GLU A 190 11.77 -10.90 0.84
N PRO A 191 11.04 -10.12 0.02
CA PRO A 191 9.70 -10.55 -0.41
C PRO A 191 9.74 -11.82 -1.26
N TYR A 192 10.77 -12.02 -2.11
CA TYR A 192 10.94 -13.29 -2.83
C TYR A 192 11.11 -14.46 -1.87
N ASP A 193 12.07 -14.37 -0.95
CA ASP A 193 12.36 -15.44 0.01
C ASP A 193 11.12 -15.76 0.86
N PHE A 194 10.39 -14.73 1.31
CA PHE A 194 9.15 -14.88 2.07
C PHE A 194 8.07 -15.63 1.29
N PHE A 195 7.83 -15.27 0.02
CA PHE A 195 6.78 -15.92 -0.76
C PHE A 195 7.16 -17.34 -1.20
N VAL A 196 8.44 -17.63 -1.44
CA VAL A 196 8.93 -18.99 -1.68
C VAL A 196 8.73 -19.89 -0.46
N GLU A 197 8.88 -19.36 0.77
CA GLU A 197 8.64 -20.14 1.99
C GLU A 197 7.15 -20.47 2.19
N VAL A 198 6.27 -19.53 1.82
CA VAL A 198 4.84 -19.61 2.17
C VAL A 198 3.97 -20.21 1.06
N GLU A 199 4.29 -19.95 -0.21
CA GLU A 199 3.50 -20.33 -1.39
C GLU A 199 1.98 -20.05 -1.25
N PRO A 200 1.56 -18.79 -1.02
CA PRO A 200 0.16 -18.46 -0.74
C PRO A 200 -0.75 -18.54 -1.98
N ASP A 201 -2.03 -18.83 -1.76
CA ASP A 201 -3.06 -18.73 -2.80
C ASP A 201 -3.36 -17.26 -3.17
N ILE A 202 -3.32 -16.36 -2.18
CA ILE A 202 -3.56 -14.92 -2.37
C ILE A 202 -2.37 -14.11 -1.84
N LEU A 203 -1.76 -13.31 -2.73
CA LEU A 203 -0.71 -12.36 -2.38
C LEU A 203 -1.33 -10.98 -2.19
N VAL A 204 -0.99 -10.33 -1.07
CA VAL A 204 -1.38 -8.93 -0.81
C VAL A 204 -0.11 -8.09 -0.72
N LEU A 205 0.04 -7.16 -1.65
CA LEU A 205 1.25 -6.38 -1.84
C LEU A 205 0.93 -4.89 -1.65
N HIS A 206 1.90 -4.13 -1.15
CA HIS A 206 1.88 -2.67 -1.37
C HIS A 206 2.65 -2.35 -2.64
N ASN A 207 3.95 -2.63 -2.65
CA ASN A 207 4.77 -2.50 -3.84
C ASN A 207 4.41 -3.58 -4.89
N PRO A 208 3.92 -3.21 -6.08
CA PRO A 208 3.54 -4.17 -7.12
C PRO A 208 4.72 -4.96 -7.66
N ALA A 209 4.44 -6.05 -8.37
CA ALA A 209 5.46 -6.85 -9.06
C ALA A 209 5.95 -6.12 -10.33
N TYR A 210 7.24 -6.22 -10.64
CA TYR A 210 7.81 -5.57 -11.81
C TYR A 210 7.12 -6.02 -13.12
N GLY A 211 6.61 -5.05 -13.88
CA GLY A 211 5.87 -5.27 -15.13
C GLY A 211 4.36 -5.48 -14.96
N TYR A 212 3.84 -5.42 -13.74
CA TYR A 212 2.43 -5.61 -13.43
C TYR A 212 1.89 -4.45 -12.58
N PHE A 213 1.17 -3.52 -13.21
CA PHE A 213 0.51 -2.40 -12.51
C PHE A 213 1.49 -1.54 -11.70
N ASP A 214 2.69 -1.33 -12.25
CA ASP A 214 3.84 -0.73 -11.58
C ASP A 214 4.51 0.40 -12.40
N ARG A 215 3.85 0.89 -13.44
CA ARG A 215 4.43 1.88 -14.35
C ARG A 215 4.04 3.31 -13.99
N ILE A 216 5.04 4.12 -13.64
CA ILE A 216 4.89 5.57 -13.53
C ILE A 216 5.27 6.21 -14.89
N PRO A 217 4.45 7.12 -15.48
CA PRO A 217 4.70 7.66 -16.81
C PRO A 217 6.10 8.24 -17.06
N THR A 218 6.72 8.83 -16.03
CA THR A 218 8.04 9.48 -16.11
C THR A 218 9.21 8.61 -15.66
N LEU A 219 8.97 7.56 -14.87
CA LEU A 219 10.01 6.71 -14.30
C LEU A 219 10.07 5.30 -14.93
N GLY A 220 8.99 4.88 -15.60
CA GLY A 220 8.83 3.51 -16.08
C GLY A 220 8.38 2.57 -14.97
N HIS A 221 8.79 1.30 -15.07
CA HIS A 221 8.46 0.26 -14.10
C HIS A 221 9.26 0.44 -12.81
N VAL A 222 8.55 0.51 -11.68
CA VAL A 222 9.13 0.70 -10.33
C VAL A 222 8.83 -0.47 -9.39
N GLY A 223 8.15 -1.51 -9.87
CA GLY A 223 7.77 -2.67 -9.07
C GLY A 223 8.95 -3.54 -8.67
N SER A 224 8.68 -4.47 -7.77
CA SER A 224 9.65 -5.42 -7.23
C SER A 224 10.07 -6.47 -8.24
N ASN A 225 11.38 -6.61 -8.40
CA ASN A 225 11.94 -7.69 -9.22
C ASN A 225 11.84 -9.04 -8.51
N GLY A 226 11.93 -9.07 -7.18
CA GLY A 226 11.81 -10.32 -6.43
C GLY A 226 10.41 -10.90 -6.49
N ILE A 227 9.38 -10.08 -6.30
CA ILE A 227 7.98 -10.53 -6.44
C ILE A 227 7.74 -10.98 -7.88
N ARG A 228 8.29 -10.26 -8.87
CA ARG A 228 8.21 -10.70 -10.26
C ARG A 228 8.85 -12.09 -10.47
N ASN A 229 10.06 -12.30 -9.97
CA ASN A 229 10.74 -13.60 -10.06
C ASN A 229 9.93 -14.71 -9.39
N TYR A 230 9.32 -14.43 -8.23
CA TYR A 230 8.44 -15.40 -7.56
C TYR A 230 7.25 -15.77 -8.45
N LEU A 231 6.54 -14.76 -8.98
CA LEU A 231 5.34 -14.96 -9.80
C LEU A 231 5.62 -15.59 -11.16
N ASP A 232 6.83 -15.49 -11.70
CA ASP A 232 7.19 -16.17 -12.95
C ASP A 232 7.23 -17.70 -12.78
N ASP A 233 7.59 -18.18 -11.59
CA ASP A 233 7.77 -19.61 -11.29
C ASP A 233 6.61 -20.21 -10.47
N HIS A 234 5.84 -19.40 -9.74
CA HIS A 234 4.82 -19.87 -8.80
C HIS A 234 3.44 -19.27 -9.15
N PRO A 235 2.45 -20.09 -9.55
CA PRO A 235 1.09 -19.60 -9.79
C PRO A 235 0.41 -19.26 -8.46
N ALA A 236 -0.49 -18.27 -8.51
CA ALA A 236 -1.36 -17.92 -7.39
C ALA A 236 -2.81 -17.82 -7.88
N THR A 237 -3.78 -17.79 -6.96
CA THR A 237 -5.17 -17.49 -7.32
C THR A 237 -5.33 -16.01 -7.65
N LEU A 238 -4.79 -15.15 -6.79
CA LEU A 238 -5.00 -13.71 -6.83
C LEU A 238 -3.79 -12.96 -6.27
N VAL A 239 -3.38 -11.89 -6.97
CA VAL A 239 -2.35 -10.94 -6.53
C VAL A 239 -2.97 -9.56 -6.47
N LEU A 240 -2.96 -8.95 -5.29
CA LEU A 240 -3.51 -7.64 -5.01
C LEU A 240 -2.38 -6.65 -4.75
N SER A 241 -2.41 -5.48 -5.37
CA SER A 241 -1.41 -4.43 -5.17
C SER A 241 -2.01 -3.02 -5.16
N GLY A 242 -1.21 -2.06 -4.71
CA GLY A 242 -1.51 -0.63 -4.74
C GLY A 242 -0.29 0.18 -5.14
N HIS A 243 0.00 1.27 -4.40
CA HIS A 243 1.18 2.13 -4.50
C HIS A 243 1.29 2.98 -5.77
N VAL A 244 1.18 2.37 -6.96
CA VAL A 244 1.27 3.07 -8.25
C VAL A 244 -0.14 3.42 -8.71
N HIS A 245 -0.60 4.62 -8.37
CA HIS A 245 -1.98 5.07 -8.59
C HIS A 245 -2.31 5.22 -10.08
N GLU A 246 -1.29 5.51 -10.90
CA GLU A 246 -1.41 5.71 -12.35
C GLU A 246 -1.54 4.43 -13.17
N ASP A 247 -1.10 3.29 -12.62
CA ASP A 247 -1.10 2.00 -13.33
C ASP A 247 -2.02 1.00 -12.64
N TYR A 248 -3.32 1.23 -12.81
CA TYR A 248 -4.39 0.40 -12.27
C TYR A 248 -4.90 -0.61 -13.31
N GLY A 249 -5.64 -1.60 -12.83
CA GLY A 249 -6.37 -2.53 -13.68
C GLY A 249 -6.46 -3.95 -13.14
N VAL A 250 -6.86 -4.85 -14.03
CA VAL A 250 -6.91 -6.29 -13.80
C VAL A 250 -6.47 -7.04 -15.05
N MET A 251 -5.72 -8.12 -14.84
CA MET A 251 -5.34 -9.05 -15.90
C MET A 251 -5.27 -10.48 -15.38
N MET A 252 -5.25 -11.45 -16.30
CA MET A 252 -5.05 -12.86 -15.97
C MET A 252 -3.86 -13.42 -16.75
N LYS A 253 -2.91 -14.04 -16.03
CA LYS A 253 -1.77 -14.77 -16.61
C LYS A 253 -2.24 -16.08 -17.25
N SER A 254 -1.36 -16.70 -18.04
CA SER A 254 -1.63 -17.99 -18.69
C SER A 254 -1.80 -19.15 -17.72
N ASP A 255 -1.25 -19.05 -16.51
CA ASP A 255 -1.41 -20.04 -15.44
C ASP A 255 -2.72 -19.86 -14.64
N GLY A 256 -3.53 -18.85 -14.97
CA GLY A 256 -4.79 -18.54 -14.29
C GLY A 256 -4.67 -17.55 -13.13
N THR A 257 -3.46 -17.07 -12.79
CA THR A 257 -3.26 -16.04 -11.77
C THR A 257 -3.90 -14.73 -12.18
N VAL A 258 -4.76 -14.18 -11.33
CA VAL A 258 -5.35 -12.85 -11.54
C VAL A 258 -4.55 -11.81 -10.78
N LEU A 259 -4.15 -10.73 -11.44
CA LEU A 259 -3.48 -9.58 -10.81
C LEU A 259 -4.40 -8.37 -10.86
N MET A 260 -4.49 -7.62 -9.77
CA MET A 260 -5.37 -6.46 -9.67
C MET A 260 -4.79 -5.32 -8.84
N ASN A 261 -4.90 -4.11 -9.38
CA ASN A 261 -4.71 -2.85 -8.67
C ASN A 261 -5.97 -1.97 -8.88
N PRO A 262 -6.78 -1.69 -7.85
CA PRO A 262 -7.99 -0.88 -7.97
C PRO A 262 -7.71 0.63 -8.05
N SER A 263 -6.44 1.07 -7.97
CA SER A 263 -6.03 2.45 -7.68
C SER A 263 -6.36 2.86 -6.24
N ASN A 264 -6.33 4.17 -5.95
CA ASN A 264 -6.34 4.72 -4.60
C ASN A 264 -7.74 4.88 -3.99
N PHE A 265 -7.85 4.54 -2.70
CA PHE A 265 -9.08 4.75 -1.93
C PHE A 265 -9.14 6.12 -1.26
N GLY A 266 -8.04 6.57 -0.66
CA GLY A 266 -7.92 7.94 -0.17
C GLY A 266 -7.50 8.87 -1.29
N GLY A 267 -8.09 10.07 -1.33
CA GLY A 267 -7.67 11.09 -2.28
C GLY A 267 -6.30 11.65 -1.92
N VAL A 268 -5.48 11.92 -2.93
CA VAL A 268 -4.10 12.40 -2.75
C VAL A 268 -3.77 13.57 -3.67
N ASP A 269 -2.78 14.36 -3.27
CA ASP A 269 -2.18 15.37 -4.14
C ASP A 269 -1.10 14.73 -5.00
N SER A 270 -1.19 14.90 -6.31
CA SER A 270 -0.16 14.46 -7.26
C SER A 270 0.43 15.65 -8.02
N PRO A 271 1.60 15.48 -8.67
CA PRO A 271 2.16 16.51 -9.55
C PRO A 271 1.23 16.95 -10.69
N TYR A 272 0.23 16.13 -11.03
CA TYR A 272 -0.75 16.39 -12.08
C TYR A 272 -2.08 16.97 -11.54
N GLY A 273 -2.16 17.25 -10.24
CA GLY A 273 -3.34 17.74 -9.55
C GLY A 273 -3.88 16.73 -8.53
N PHE A 274 -5.04 17.07 -7.94
CA PHE A 274 -5.68 16.22 -6.94
C PHE A 274 -6.29 14.97 -7.59
N GLN A 275 -5.85 13.79 -7.15
CA GLN A 275 -6.40 12.51 -7.57
C GLN A 275 -7.52 12.12 -6.60
N HIS A 276 -8.74 12.08 -7.11
CA HIS A 276 -9.88 11.65 -6.31
C HIS A 276 -9.85 10.14 -6.06
N GLY A 277 -9.96 9.72 -4.81
CA GLY A 277 -10.08 8.31 -4.46
C GLY A 277 -11.52 7.79 -4.45
N GLY A 278 -11.73 6.84 -3.54
CA GLY A 278 -12.95 6.10 -3.28
C GLY A 278 -12.98 4.74 -3.95
N LEU A 279 -11.94 4.34 -4.69
CA LEU A 279 -11.93 3.10 -5.47
C LEU A 279 -11.68 1.88 -4.59
N PHE A 280 -12.48 0.84 -4.79
CA PHE A 280 -12.33 -0.44 -4.13
C PHE A 280 -12.91 -1.55 -5.02
N ALA A 281 -12.54 -2.79 -4.72
CA ALA A 281 -12.97 -3.97 -5.45
C ALA A 281 -13.80 -4.90 -4.55
N GLU A 282 -14.87 -5.44 -5.10
CA GLU A 282 -15.52 -6.64 -4.56
C GLU A 282 -15.14 -7.83 -5.46
N ILE A 283 -14.52 -8.86 -4.88
CA ILE A 283 -13.94 -9.99 -5.61
C ILE A 283 -14.61 -11.27 -5.13
N LEU A 284 -15.21 -12.01 -6.06
CA LEU A 284 -15.80 -13.31 -5.81
C LEU A 284 -14.82 -14.42 -6.19
N ILE A 285 -14.47 -15.24 -5.22
CA ILE A 285 -13.58 -16.40 -5.38
C ILE A 285 -14.38 -17.66 -5.10
N ASP A 286 -14.27 -18.62 -6.01
CA ASP A 286 -14.62 -20.01 -5.75
C ASP A 286 -13.46 -20.66 -5.00
N THR A 287 -13.72 -20.98 -3.73
CA THR A 287 -12.73 -21.52 -2.80
C THR A 287 -12.41 -22.97 -3.09
N ASP A 288 -13.34 -23.75 -3.64
CA ASP A 288 -13.10 -25.16 -3.97
C ASP A 288 -12.19 -25.29 -5.20
N SER A 289 -12.43 -24.50 -6.24
CA SER A 289 -11.61 -24.49 -7.44
C SER A 289 -10.40 -23.55 -7.36
N ARG A 290 -10.32 -22.70 -6.33
CA ARG A 290 -9.28 -21.68 -6.15
C ARG A 290 -9.15 -20.75 -7.35
N THR A 291 -10.28 -20.21 -7.79
CA THR A 291 -10.32 -19.32 -8.94
C THR A 291 -11.16 -18.08 -8.68
N VAL A 292 -10.68 -16.95 -9.16
CA VAL A 292 -11.46 -15.70 -9.21
C VAL A 292 -12.54 -15.85 -10.28
N GLN A 293 -13.79 -15.63 -9.88
CA GLN A 293 -14.97 -15.75 -10.73
C GLN A 293 -15.40 -14.39 -11.27
N GLU A 294 -15.54 -13.42 -10.38
CA GLU A 294 -16.05 -12.09 -10.69
C GLU A 294 -15.32 -11.02 -9.88
N ILE A 295 -15.14 -9.85 -10.48
CA ILE A 295 -14.58 -8.65 -9.86
C ILE A 295 -15.50 -7.49 -10.20
N PHE A 296 -15.95 -6.77 -9.18
CA PHE A 296 -16.69 -5.53 -9.32
C PHE A 296 -15.81 -4.38 -8.84
N LEU A 297 -15.39 -3.52 -9.76
CA LEU A 297 -14.78 -2.25 -9.41
C LEU A 297 -15.89 -1.26 -9.05
N LYS A 298 -15.76 -0.65 -7.89
CA LYS A 298 -16.71 0.30 -7.33
C LYS A 298 -15.99 1.57 -6.88
N ARG A 299 -16.75 2.65 -6.77
CA ARG A 299 -16.27 3.89 -6.15
C ARG A 299 -17.21 4.38 -5.08
N LEU A 300 -16.66 4.76 -3.94
CA LEU A 300 -17.36 5.47 -2.89
C LEU A 300 -17.28 6.98 -3.14
N LYS A 301 -18.44 7.60 -3.45
CA LYS A 301 -18.57 9.05 -3.61
C LYS A 301 -19.43 9.61 -2.48
N GLY A 302 -18.77 10.17 -1.47
CA GLY A 302 -19.43 10.59 -0.23
C GLY A 302 -20.03 9.39 0.50
N ASN A 303 -21.36 9.29 0.53
CA ASN A 303 -22.06 8.16 1.16
C ASN A 303 -22.63 7.16 0.14
N GLN A 304 -22.39 7.32 -1.16
CA GLN A 304 -22.96 6.46 -2.21
C GLN A 304 -21.87 5.55 -2.79
N ILE A 305 -22.20 4.26 -2.90
CA ILE A 305 -21.40 3.29 -3.67
C ILE A 305 -21.91 3.33 -5.11
N CYS A 306 -20.99 3.58 -6.04
CA CYS A 306 -21.21 3.60 -7.48
C CYS A 306 -20.60 2.34 -8.08
N ASP A 307 -21.38 1.61 -8.87
CA ASP A 307 -20.91 0.42 -9.58
C ASP A 307 -20.29 0.86 -10.91
N LEU A 308 -18.98 0.61 -11.10
CA LEU A 308 -18.23 1.15 -12.24
C LEU A 308 -18.01 0.13 -13.36
N LEU A 309 -17.50 -1.04 -13.01
CA LEU A 309 -17.08 -2.07 -13.96
C LEU A 309 -17.29 -3.45 -13.33
N HIS A 310 -17.83 -4.37 -14.12
CA HIS A 310 -17.92 -5.78 -13.77
C HIS A 310 -17.00 -6.57 -14.68
N VAL A 311 -16.10 -7.37 -14.11
CA VAL A 311 -15.18 -8.25 -14.82
C VAL A 311 -15.48 -9.69 -14.40
N ARG A 312 -15.78 -10.54 -15.38
CA ARG A 312 -16.05 -11.96 -15.17
C ARG A 312 -15.02 -12.83 -15.85
N ARG A 313 -14.73 -13.98 -15.25
CA ARG A 313 -13.90 -15.01 -15.87
C ARG A 313 -14.70 -15.76 -16.93
N ASP A 314 -14.11 -15.89 -18.12
CA ASP A 314 -14.62 -16.67 -19.24
C ASP A 314 -13.52 -17.64 -19.68
N GLU A 315 -13.56 -18.86 -19.15
CA GLU A 315 -12.52 -19.88 -19.33
C GLU A 315 -11.11 -19.37 -18.96
N ASN A 316 -10.32 -19.05 -19.98
CA ASN A 316 -8.91 -18.64 -19.92
C ASN A 316 -8.72 -17.14 -20.23
N ARG A 317 -9.78 -16.34 -20.17
CA ARG A 317 -9.71 -14.87 -20.29
C ARG A 317 -10.64 -14.19 -19.29
N LEU A 318 -10.46 -12.89 -19.15
CA LEU A 318 -11.36 -12.00 -18.44
C LEU A 318 -12.18 -11.20 -19.47
N VAL A 319 -13.46 -10.98 -19.17
CA VAL A 319 -14.36 -10.14 -19.96
C VAL A 319 -14.95 -9.08 -19.04
N GLY A 320 -14.90 -7.82 -19.46
CA GLY A 320 -15.45 -6.69 -18.72
C GLY A 320 -16.74 -6.19 -19.33
N GLU A 321 -17.56 -5.52 -18.52
CA GLU A 321 -18.70 -4.72 -18.94
C GLU A 321 -18.82 -3.45 -18.07
N LEU A 322 -19.05 -2.31 -18.70
CA LEU A 322 -19.30 -1.05 -17.99
C LEU A 322 -20.64 -1.12 -17.24
N MET A 323 -20.63 -0.68 -15.99
CA MET A 323 -21.80 -0.67 -15.12
C MET A 323 -22.54 0.69 -15.19
N LYS A 324 -23.74 0.73 -14.61
CA LYS A 324 -24.65 1.89 -14.66
C LYS A 324 -24.01 3.22 -14.20
N ASP A 325 -23.05 3.18 -13.28
CA ASP A 325 -22.40 4.36 -12.71
C ASP A 325 -20.98 4.57 -13.26
N ALA A 326 -20.62 3.97 -14.41
CA ALA A 326 -19.28 4.09 -15.01
C ALA A 326 -18.80 5.54 -15.16
N ALA A 327 -19.71 6.49 -15.43
CA ALA A 327 -19.41 7.92 -15.52
C ALA A 327 -18.94 8.56 -14.20
N GLU A 328 -19.16 7.88 -13.07
CA GLU A 328 -18.71 8.30 -11.74
C GLU A 328 -17.29 7.83 -11.43
N SER A 329 -16.58 7.19 -12.36
CA SER A 329 -15.18 6.80 -12.17
C SER A 329 -14.25 8.00 -11.98
N SER A 330 -13.22 7.85 -11.14
CA SER A 330 -12.09 8.80 -11.06
C SER A 330 -10.94 8.42 -11.99
N ILE A 331 -11.01 7.24 -12.60
CA ILE A 331 -9.99 6.68 -13.49
C ILE A 331 -10.58 6.38 -14.88
N ASP A 332 -9.72 6.26 -15.88
CA ASP A 332 -10.13 5.79 -17.21
C ASP A 332 -10.39 4.28 -17.18
N LEU A 333 -11.68 3.90 -17.13
CA LEU A 333 -12.11 2.51 -17.13
C LEU A 333 -11.70 1.76 -18.41
N GLY A 334 -11.55 2.46 -19.53
CA GLY A 334 -11.12 1.86 -20.79
C GLY A 334 -9.73 1.23 -20.72
N LEU A 335 -8.91 1.60 -19.73
CA LEU A 335 -7.56 1.05 -19.52
C LEU A 335 -7.52 -0.08 -18.47
N PHE A 336 -8.65 -0.36 -17.81
CA PHE A 336 -8.69 -1.18 -16.60
C PHE A 336 -8.50 -2.67 -16.91
N LEU A 337 -9.10 -3.18 -17.98
CA LEU A 337 -9.01 -4.60 -18.34
C LEU A 337 -7.87 -4.84 -19.33
N ARG A 338 -6.97 -5.78 -19.01
CA ARG A 338 -5.85 -6.15 -19.88
C ARG A 338 -5.80 -7.64 -20.16
N ASP A 339 -5.33 -7.98 -21.35
CA ASP A 339 -5.02 -9.36 -21.75
C ASP A 339 -3.75 -9.85 -21.04
N ARG A 340 -3.43 -11.13 -21.24
CA ARG A 340 -2.23 -11.77 -20.65
C ARG A 340 -0.90 -11.12 -21.06
N ASN A 341 -0.88 -10.33 -22.13
CA ASN A 341 0.30 -9.60 -22.59
C ASN A 341 0.33 -8.16 -22.06
N GLY A 342 -0.64 -7.77 -21.22
CA GLY A 342 -0.79 -6.41 -20.72
C GLY A 342 -1.43 -5.45 -21.72
N THR A 343 -2.00 -5.95 -22.83
CA THR A 343 -2.69 -5.12 -23.82
C THR A 343 -4.11 -4.85 -23.36
N VAL A 344 -4.53 -3.59 -23.43
CA VAL A 344 -5.90 -3.17 -23.07
C VAL A 344 -6.94 -3.90 -23.91
N ILE A 345 -8.00 -4.38 -23.26
CA ILE A 345 -9.15 -5.04 -23.88
C ILE A 345 -10.36 -4.10 -23.79
N ASP A 346 -11.12 -3.99 -24.88
CA ASP A 346 -12.37 -3.24 -24.91
C ASP A 346 -13.40 -3.82 -23.92
N LEU A 347 -14.13 -2.91 -23.25
CA LEU A 347 -15.15 -3.19 -22.25
C LEU A 347 -16.57 -3.27 -22.81
#